data_AF-A0A928REI1-F1
#
_entry.id   AF-A0A928REI1-F1
#
_cell.length_a   1.000
_cell.length_b   1.000
_cell.length_c   1.000
_cell.angle_alpha   90.00
_cell.angle_beta   90.00
_cell.angle_gamma   90.00
#
_symmetry.space_group_name_H-M   'P 1'
#
loop_
_entity.id
_entity.type
_entity.pdbx_description
1 polymer ?
#
loop_
_entity_poly.entity_id
_entity_poly.type
_entity_poly.pdbx_seq_one_letter_code
_entity_poly.pdbx_strand_id
1 'polypeptide(L)'
;MKKFAFVFALIMLLAIPLNSLAYGWLWGVGQLPEFPVTVNGQEYNYNEYETFPLLVNGGVTYFPLTYNNAMILNLIPEYCENPLSIRYTKGNPDEPKQIFKKHLIKKVENPLDVQTVYRDTNHYQTHQPKAEKNEPVYNFYTAIEMNYHQWHNVELTLDGENLAGLTDYPIMYFRNMYYIPLSWQFVTEVLGGTVTFDAEKGLEVRVNNYFTTLNETEKITYTENCIVRGYDENATYYIKDDLTVSLVTGYDGLSGARSGNLSITRGDKTINPKGSFGVLQGTSSFSLSPQFTVDGTTIKTFVSNENRGQNPKPCIVDTQTGEITEIQ
;
A
#
# COMPACT_ATOMS: atom_id res chain seq x y z
N MET A 1 64.93 27.15 -9.04
CA MET A 1 64.27 26.20 -8.11
C MET A 1 62.87 26.66 -7.67
N LYS A 2 62.05 27.25 -8.56
CA LYS A 2 60.68 27.72 -8.21
C LYS A 2 59.56 27.15 -9.10
N LYS A 3 59.90 26.31 -10.10
CA LYS A 3 58.92 25.67 -11.01
C LYS A 3 58.56 24.23 -10.63
N PHE A 4 59.28 23.62 -9.68
CA PHE A 4 58.97 22.26 -9.19
C PHE A 4 58.03 22.24 -7.97
N ALA A 5 57.89 23.35 -7.24
CA ALA A 5 56.98 23.44 -6.10
C ALA A 5 55.49 23.44 -6.50
N PHE A 6 55.17 23.86 -7.74
CA PHE A 6 53.79 23.96 -8.20
C PHE A 6 53.18 22.60 -8.62
N VAL A 7 54.01 21.66 -9.07
CA VAL A 7 53.54 20.33 -9.48
C VAL A 7 53.22 19.45 -8.26
N PHE A 8 53.96 19.63 -7.16
CA PHE A 8 53.68 18.89 -5.92
C PHE A 8 52.41 19.37 -5.20
N ALA A 9 52.08 20.66 -5.30
CA ALA A 9 50.84 21.21 -4.75
C ALA A 9 49.59 20.78 -5.54
N LEU A 10 49.71 20.56 -6.85
CA LEU A 10 48.60 20.10 -7.70
C LEU A 10 48.28 18.60 -7.51
N ILE A 11 49.29 17.79 -7.16
CA ILE A 11 49.10 16.35 -6.89
C ILE A 11 48.53 16.10 -5.50
N MET A 12 48.83 16.95 -4.50
CA MET A 12 48.20 16.85 -3.17
C MET A 12 46.72 17.28 -3.16
N LEU A 13 46.25 18.12 -4.09
CA LEU A 13 44.83 18.47 -4.20
C LEU A 13 43.95 17.37 -4.85
N LEU A 14 44.57 16.36 -5.48
CA LEU A 14 43.88 15.18 -6.02
C LEU A 14 43.84 14.00 -5.04
N ALA A 15 44.53 14.12 -3.90
CA ALA A 15 44.47 13.16 -2.80
C ALA A 15 43.51 13.64 -1.70
N ILE A 16 42.36 14.21 -2.09
CA ILE A 16 41.19 14.17 -1.21
C ILE A 16 40.87 12.69 -1.10
N PRO A 17 41.01 12.04 0.07
CA PRO A 17 40.30 10.79 0.24
C PRO A 17 38.86 11.16 -0.06
N LEU A 18 38.30 10.60 -1.13
CA LEU A 18 36.87 10.36 -1.16
C LEU A 18 36.64 9.65 0.17
N ASN A 19 36.23 10.41 1.17
CA ASN A 19 35.63 9.89 2.36
C ASN A 19 34.44 9.18 1.76
N SER A 20 34.63 7.89 1.46
CA SER A 20 33.56 6.96 1.24
C SER A 20 32.66 7.23 2.41
N LEU A 21 31.53 7.89 2.13
CA LEU A 21 30.39 7.90 3.02
C LEU A 21 30.32 6.47 3.52
N ALA A 22 30.46 6.31 4.83
CA ALA A 22 30.61 5.01 5.44
C ALA A 22 29.52 4.10 4.89
N TYR A 23 29.88 3.20 3.97
CA TYR A 23 29.10 2.03 3.61
C TYR A 23 29.22 1.08 4.80
N GLY A 24 28.69 1.54 5.93
CA GLY A 24 28.56 0.81 7.18
C GLY A 24 27.18 0.19 7.20
N TRP A 25 26.89 -0.71 6.27
CA TRP A 25 25.87 -1.73 6.42
C TRP A 25 26.53 -3.04 5.99
N LEU A 26 26.52 -4.02 6.88
CA LEU A 26 27.03 -5.37 6.66
C LEU A 26 26.69 -5.87 5.24
N TRP A 27 27.67 -6.46 4.57
CA TRP A 27 27.47 -7.35 3.42
C TRP A 27 26.41 -8.39 3.80
N GLY A 28 25.14 -8.16 3.42
CA GLY A 28 24.02 -9.03 3.77
C GLY A 28 22.70 -8.36 4.12
N VAL A 29 22.64 -7.03 4.29
CA VAL A 29 21.38 -6.30 4.56
C VAL A 29 21.17 -5.23 3.49
N GLY A 30 20.06 -5.29 2.74
CA GLY A 30 19.74 -4.32 1.70
C GLY A 30 19.61 -2.89 2.24
N GLN A 31 19.89 -1.90 1.40
CA GLN A 31 19.75 -0.48 1.76
C GLN A 31 18.29 -0.04 1.67
N LEU A 32 17.89 1.04 2.36
CA LEU A 32 16.58 1.65 2.10
C LEU A 32 16.59 2.33 0.72
N PRO A 33 15.46 2.37 0.00
CA PRO A 33 15.37 3.17 -1.22
C PRO A 33 15.52 4.66 -0.90
N GLU A 34 16.40 5.35 -1.63
CA GLU A 34 16.59 6.81 -1.55
C GLU A 34 15.66 7.57 -2.53
N PHE A 35 14.64 6.89 -3.04
CA PHE A 35 13.67 7.40 -4.02
C PHE A 35 12.25 7.00 -3.61
N PRO A 36 11.22 7.77 -4.01
CA PRO A 36 9.83 7.40 -3.76
C PRO A 36 9.49 6.05 -4.39
N VAL A 37 8.66 5.27 -3.72
CA VAL A 37 8.13 4.01 -4.25
C VAL A 37 6.62 4.05 -4.16
N THR A 38 5.95 3.83 -5.29
CA THR A 38 4.50 3.69 -5.34
C THR A 38 4.14 2.32 -5.90
N VAL A 39 3.20 1.64 -5.25
CA VAL A 39 2.63 0.39 -5.75
C VAL A 39 1.12 0.57 -5.82
N ASN A 40 0.55 0.46 -7.02
CA ASN A 40 -0.88 0.66 -7.26
C ASN A 40 -1.39 2.00 -6.71
N GLY A 41 -0.61 3.05 -6.94
CA GLY A 41 -0.89 4.41 -6.49
C GLY A 41 -0.77 4.62 -4.97
N GLN A 42 -0.41 3.59 -4.20
CA GLN A 42 -0.12 3.74 -2.77
C GLN A 42 1.36 4.05 -2.59
N GLU A 43 1.65 5.14 -1.89
CA GLU A 43 3.01 5.50 -1.50
C GLU A 43 3.53 4.60 -0.38
N TYR A 44 4.75 4.12 -0.55
CA TYR A 44 5.49 3.31 0.42
C TYR A 44 6.63 4.14 1.01
N ASN A 45 6.26 5.06 1.89
CA ASN A 45 7.18 5.94 2.62
C ASN A 45 7.76 5.22 3.84
N TYR A 46 8.52 4.15 3.61
CA TYR A 46 9.13 3.40 4.69
C TYR A 46 10.39 4.08 5.22
N ASN A 47 10.59 3.99 6.53
CA ASN A 47 11.81 4.40 7.22
C ASN A 47 12.44 3.21 7.93
N GLU A 48 13.60 3.43 8.56
CA GLU A 48 14.37 2.37 9.24
C GLU A 48 13.64 1.71 10.43
N TYR A 49 12.60 2.35 10.97
CA TYR A 49 11.81 1.85 12.09
C TYR A 49 10.69 0.88 11.67
N GLU A 50 10.48 0.71 10.37
CA GLU A 50 9.46 -0.19 9.85
C GLU A 50 9.84 -1.64 10.12
N THR A 51 8.87 -2.46 10.52
CA THR A 51 9.11 -3.88 10.85
C THR A 51 9.66 -4.61 9.63
N PHE A 52 9.06 -4.34 8.46
CA PHE A 52 9.42 -4.90 7.16
C PHE A 52 9.62 -3.75 6.15
N PRO A 53 10.77 -3.06 6.18
CA PRO A 53 11.04 -1.94 5.28
C PRO A 53 11.32 -2.44 3.86
N LEU A 54 11.17 -1.58 2.85
CA LEU A 54 11.73 -1.88 1.52
C LEU A 54 13.24 -2.02 1.58
N LEU A 55 13.77 -2.87 0.73
CA LEU A 55 15.20 -3.11 0.61
C LEU A 55 15.64 -2.86 -0.84
N VAL A 56 16.83 -2.30 -1.03
CA VAL A 56 17.49 -2.16 -2.31
C VAL A 56 18.75 -2.99 -2.27
N ASN A 57 18.88 -3.93 -3.21
CA ASN A 57 20.06 -4.76 -3.37
C ASN A 57 20.30 -4.98 -4.86
N GLY A 58 21.55 -4.81 -5.31
CA GLY A 58 21.91 -4.99 -6.72
C GLY A 58 21.15 -4.07 -7.68
N GLY A 59 20.70 -2.90 -7.21
CA GLY A 59 19.90 -1.96 -8.02
C GLY A 59 18.42 -2.34 -8.15
N VAL A 60 17.94 -3.37 -7.44
CA VAL A 60 16.52 -3.77 -7.43
C VAL A 60 15.90 -3.48 -6.08
N THR A 61 14.69 -2.90 -6.11
CA THR A 61 13.85 -2.72 -4.94
C THR A 61 13.10 -4.00 -4.62
N TYR A 62 13.10 -4.38 -3.36
CA TYR A 62 12.52 -5.59 -2.83
C TYR A 62 11.35 -5.27 -1.91
N PHE A 63 10.22 -5.93 -2.19
CA PHE A 63 8.94 -5.69 -1.55
C PHE A 63 8.60 -6.83 -0.59
N PRO A 64 8.34 -6.54 0.71
CA PRO A 64 8.05 -7.60 1.67
C PRO A 64 6.69 -8.24 1.38
N LEU A 65 6.63 -9.57 1.30
CA LEU A 65 5.41 -10.34 1.11
C LEU A 65 4.60 -10.48 2.42
N THR A 66 4.27 -9.35 3.04
CA THR A 66 3.22 -9.34 4.08
C THR A 66 1.86 -9.63 3.45
N TYR A 67 0.84 -10.00 4.23
CA TYR A 67 -0.51 -10.21 3.73
C TYR A 67 -1.01 -9.02 2.90
N ASN A 68 -0.95 -7.80 3.45
CA ASN A 68 -1.40 -6.58 2.76
C ASN A 68 -0.60 -6.29 1.48
N ASN A 69 0.70 -6.52 1.52
CA ASN A 69 1.59 -6.30 0.38
C ASN A 69 1.41 -7.36 -0.71
N ALA A 70 1.07 -8.59 -0.38
CA ALA A 70 0.65 -9.57 -1.37
C ALA A 70 -0.67 -9.11 -2.02
N MET A 71 -1.66 -8.74 -1.21
CA MET A 71 -2.98 -8.32 -1.69
C MET A 71 -2.92 -7.06 -2.56
N ILE A 72 -2.03 -6.09 -2.28
CA ILE A 72 -1.87 -4.89 -3.12
C ILE A 72 -1.31 -5.23 -4.51
N LEU A 73 -0.45 -6.26 -4.61
CA LEU A 73 0.08 -6.79 -5.86
C LEU A 73 -0.87 -7.80 -6.52
N ASN A 74 -2.11 -7.90 -6.05
CA ASN A 74 -3.10 -8.88 -6.50
C ASN A 74 -2.60 -10.34 -6.34
N LEU A 75 -1.82 -10.61 -5.30
CA LEU A 75 -1.40 -11.95 -4.89
C LEU A 75 -2.23 -12.38 -3.67
N ILE A 76 -2.90 -13.51 -3.78
CA ILE A 76 -3.73 -14.09 -2.71
C ILE A 76 -2.91 -15.15 -1.99
N PRO A 77 -2.55 -14.95 -0.71
CA PRO A 77 -1.94 -16.01 0.08
C PRO A 77 -2.97 -17.13 0.31
N GLU A 78 -2.58 -18.36 0.01
CA GLU A 78 -3.41 -19.54 0.24
C GLU A 78 -3.11 -20.18 1.59
N TYR A 79 -4.14 -20.69 2.24
CA TYR A 79 -3.98 -21.50 3.43
C TYR A 79 -3.33 -22.84 3.07
N CYS A 80 -2.22 -23.16 3.73
CA CYS A 80 -1.54 -24.44 3.61
C CYS A 80 -1.64 -25.19 4.93
N GLU A 81 -2.19 -26.41 4.91
CA GLU A 81 -2.12 -27.31 6.08
C GLU A 81 -0.68 -27.74 6.38
N ASN A 82 0.18 -27.73 5.37
CA ASN A 82 1.60 -28.03 5.49
C ASN A 82 2.39 -26.77 5.91
N PRO A 83 3.04 -26.76 7.09
CA PRO A 83 3.82 -25.62 7.56
C PRO A 83 5.18 -25.43 6.85
N LEU A 84 5.46 -26.15 5.76
CA LEU A 84 6.69 -26.01 4.99
C LEU A 84 6.48 -25.41 3.61
N SER A 85 5.27 -24.97 3.28
CA SER A 85 4.98 -24.25 2.03
C SER A 85 4.14 -23.01 2.27
N ILE A 86 4.49 -21.91 1.61
CA ILE A 86 3.63 -20.73 1.48
C ILE A 86 3.27 -20.62 0.00
N ARG A 87 1.98 -20.64 -0.29
CA ARG A 87 1.45 -20.60 -1.66
C ARG A 87 0.74 -19.29 -1.88
N TYR A 88 0.93 -18.73 -3.06
CA TYR A 88 0.20 -17.58 -3.55
C TYR A 88 -0.50 -17.95 -4.85
N THR A 89 -1.64 -17.33 -5.11
CA THR A 89 -2.27 -17.32 -6.44
C THR A 89 -2.48 -15.90 -6.91
N LYS A 90 -2.52 -15.70 -8.22
CA LYS A 90 -2.95 -14.41 -8.77
C LYS A 90 -4.45 -14.24 -8.53
N GLY A 91 -4.83 -13.12 -7.92
CA GLY A 91 -6.21 -12.79 -7.67
C GLY A 91 -6.94 -12.37 -8.94
N ASN A 92 -8.27 -12.45 -8.92
CA ASN A 92 -9.10 -11.84 -9.95
C ASN A 92 -9.02 -10.29 -9.81
N PRO A 93 -8.57 -9.54 -10.84
CA PRO A 93 -8.46 -8.09 -10.77
C PRO A 93 -9.82 -7.39 -10.74
N ASP A 94 -10.91 -8.09 -11.09
CA ASP A 94 -12.28 -7.56 -11.03
C ASP A 94 -12.99 -7.92 -9.70
N GLU A 95 -12.29 -8.60 -8.79
CA GLU A 95 -12.81 -8.91 -7.44
C GLU A 95 -12.18 -8.01 -6.38
N PRO A 96 -13.02 -7.30 -5.59
CA PRO A 96 -12.56 -6.36 -4.58
C PRO A 96 -11.92 -7.08 -3.40
N LYS A 97 -10.73 -6.62 -3.03
CA LYS A 97 -9.95 -7.07 -1.87
C LYS A 97 -10.02 -6.06 -0.74
N GLN A 98 -9.82 -6.51 0.49
CA GLN A 98 -9.69 -5.61 1.65
C GLN A 98 -8.22 -5.57 2.08
N ILE A 99 -7.69 -4.36 2.25
CA ILE A 99 -6.32 -4.12 2.70
C ILE A 99 -6.38 -3.21 3.92
N PHE A 100 -5.86 -3.69 5.04
CA PHE A 100 -5.88 -2.94 6.29
C PHE A 100 -4.63 -2.07 6.38
N LYS A 101 -4.81 -0.75 6.30
CA LYS A 101 -3.73 0.22 6.51
C LYS A 101 -3.48 0.33 8.01
N LYS A 102 -2.51 -0.44 8.49
CA LYS A 102 -1.93 -0.21 9.81
C LYS A 102 -0.74 0.74 9.66
N HIS A 103 -0.90 1.98 10.12
CA HIS A 103 0.27 2.83 10.37
C HIS A 103 1.00 2.24 11.58
N LEU A 104 2.26 1.87 11.39
CA LEU A 104 3.11 1.49 12.52
C LEU A 104 3.15 2.65 13.52
N ILE A 105 2.99 2.27 14.78
CA ILE A 105 3.07 3.14 15.94
C ILE A 105 4.41 3.88 15.87
N LYS A 106 4.40 5.20 15.64
CA LYS A 106 5.58 6.02 15.99
C LYS A 106 5.81 5.83 17.49
N LYS A 107 6.92 5.18 17.85
CA LYS A 107 7.42 5.26 19.22
C LYS A 107 7.78 6.72 19.46
N VAL A 108 6.98 7.41 20.27
CA VAL A 108 7.23 8.80 20.63
C VAL A 108 8.52 8.83 21.46
N GLU A 109 9.61 9.32 20.89
CA GLU A 109 10.89 9.46 21.59
C GLU A 109 10.93 10.68 22.52
N ASN A 110 9.94 11.59 22.47
CA ASN A 110 9.88 12.74 23.37
C ASN A 110 8.44 13.24 23.62
N PRO A 111 7.89 13.15 24.85
CA PRO A 111 6.47 13.41 25.12
C PRO A 111 6.05 14.89 25.20
N LEU A 112 6.92 15.84 24.84
CA LEU A 112 6.68 17.27 25.09
C LEU A 112 6.52 18.18 23.87
N ASP A 113 6.63 17.69 22.63
CA ASP A 113 6.30 18.51 21.46
C ASP A 113 5.20 17.82 20.61
N VAL A 114 3.98 18.30 20.81
CA VAL A 114 2.74 18.03 20.04
C VAL A 114 2.31 16.54 20.01
N GLN A 115 1.45 16.18 20.95
CA GLN A 115 0.89 14.84 21.10
C GLN A 115 -0.22 14.56 20.08
N THR A 116 0.11 13.92 18.94
CA THR A 116 -0.87 13.11 18.21
C THR A 116 -0.96 11.76 18.93
N VAL A 117 -2.05 11.52 19.66
CA VAL A 117 -2.30 10.24 20.32
C VAL A 117 -3.19 9.41 19.40
N TYR A 118 -2.64 8.35 18.82
CA TYR A 118 -3.43 7.33 18.11
C TYR A 118 -4.03 6.39 19.17
N ARG A 119 -5.35 6.22 19.16
CA ARG A 119 -6.04 5.31 20.08
C ARG A 119 -6.53 4.10 19.29
N ASP A 120 -6.02 2.91 19.63
CA ASP A 120 -6.58 1.65 19.13
C ASP A 120 -7.99 1.47 19.73
N THR A 121 -9.02 1.77 18.94
CA THR A 121 -10.42 1.52 19.35
C THR A 121 -10.80 0.07 19.05
N ASN A 122 -10.27 -0.87 19.84
CA ASN A 122 -10.75 -2.25 19.91
C ASN A 122 -12.12 -2.31 20.61
N HIS A 123 -13.15 -1.76 19.98
CA HIS A 123 -14.55 -1.82 20.44
C HIS A 123 -15.49 -2.39 19.37
N TYR A 124 -15.07 -3.45 18.67
CA TYR A 124 -15.97 -4.24 17.83
C TYR A 124 -15.75 -5.74 18.06
N GLN A 125 -16.09 -6.19 19.26
CA GLN A 125 -16.61 -7.54 19.44
C GLN A 125 -18.10 -7.52 19.05
N THR A 126 -18.49 -8.50 18.23
CA THR A 126 -19.87 -8.93 17.93
C THR A 126 -20.69 -8.13 16.90
N HIS A 127 -20.51 -8.43 15.61
CA HIS A 127 -21.60 -8.84 14.71
C HIS A 127 -21.01 -9.71 13.58
N GLN A 128 -20.45 -10.84 13.98
CA GLN A 128 -20.17 -11.97 13.08
C GLN A 128 -21.52 -12.61 12.69
N PRO A 129 -21.70 -13.12 11.47
CA PRO A 129 -22.70 -14.16 11.23
C PRO A 129 -22.44 -15.26 12.26
N LYS A 130 -23.48 -15.83 12.88
CA LYS A 130 -23.31 -16.99 13.76
C LYS A 130 -22.69 -18.13 12.94
N ALA A 131 -21.37 -18.25 13.02
CA ALA A 131 -20.65 -19.40 12.52
C ALA A 131 -21.20 -20.64 13.23
N GLU A 132 -21.62 -21.63 12.46
CA GLU A 132 -21.94 -22.94 12.99
C GLU A 132 -20.73 -23.46 13.75
N LYS A 133 -21.00 -24.03 14.94
CA LYS A 133 -20.01 -24.47 15.91
C LYS A 133 -18.94 -25.35 15.24
N ASN A 134 -17.71 -24.84 15.20
CA ASN A 134 -16.40 -25.53 15.28
C ASN A 134 -15.33 -24.99 14.33
N GLU A 135 -15.54 -23.88 13.62
CA GLU A 135 -14.44 -23.25 12.88
C GLU A 135 -13.59 -22.33 13.78
N PRO A 136 -12.25 -22.47 13.79
CA PRO A 136 -11.37 -21.64 14.59
C PRO A 136 -11.41 -20.18 14.11
N VAL A 137 -11.68 -19.25 15.03
CA VAL A 137 -11.60 -17.80 14.81
C VAL A 137 -10.11 -17.41 14.71
N TYR A 138 -9.60 -17.21 13.50
CA TYR A 138 -8.23 -16.75 13.27
C TYR A 138 -8.14 -15.22 13.34
N ASN A 139 -7.21 -14.72 14.14
CA ASN A 139 -6.83 -13.31 14.16
C ASN A 139 -5.95 -13.05 12.93
N PHE A 140 -6.42 -12.21 12.00
CA PHE A 140 -5.78 -11.93 10.70
C PHE A 140 -4.37 -11.29 10.80
N TYR A 141 -3.88 -11.01 12.01
CA TYR A 141 -2.64 -10.28 12.28
C TYR A 141 -1.44 -11.12 12.71
N THR A 142 -1.57 -12.44 12.84
CA THR A 142 -0.37 -13.28 12.90
C THR A 142 0.08 -13.54 11.47
N ALA A 143 1.13 -12.81 11.06
CA ALA A 143 2.17 -13.41 10.23
C ALA A 143 2.26 -14.87 10.64
N ILE A 144 2.13 -15.80 9.69
CA ILE A 144 2.28 -17.24 9.87
C ILE A 144 3.26 -17.50 11.04
N GLU A 145 2.72 -17.62 12.27
CA GLU A 145 3.52 -17.76 13.50
C GLU A 145 3.83 -19.25 13.56
N MET A 146 4.56 -19.71 12.55
CA MET A 146 5.02 -21.07 12.45
C MET A 146 6.34 -21.16 13.20
N ASN A 147 6.34 -22.06 14.16
CA ASN A 147 7.37 -22.29 15.16
C ASN A 147 8.80 -22.07 14.63
N TYR A 148 9.56 -21.32 15.44
CA TYR A 148 10.85 -20.67 15.17
C TYR A 148 12.05 -21.58 14.81
N HIS A 149 11.86 -22.88 14.55
CA HIS A 149 12.98 -23.84 14.57
C HIS A 149 13.24 -24.67 13.31
N GLN A 150 12.58 -24.43 12.17
CA GLN A 150 12.92 -25.13 10.91
C GLN A 150 12.83 -24.24 9.66
N TRP A 151 13.68 -23.21 9.55
CA TRP A 151 13.57 -22.15 8.54
C TRP A 151 14.62 -22.17 7.43
N HIS A 152 15.04 -23.35 6.97
CA HIS A 152 15.96 -23.44 5.83
C HIS A 152 15.37 -23.97 4.53
N ASN A 153 14.09 -24.38 4.48
CA ASN A 153 13.47 -24.94 3.27
C ASN A 153 11.95 -24.69 3.17
N VAL A 154 11.46 -23.45 3.33
CA VAL A 154 10.05 -23.16 3.03
C VAL A 154 9.90 -23.02 1.52
N GLU A 155 9.05 -23.84 0.92
CA GLU A 155 8.72 -23.73 -0.49
C GLU A 155 7.77 -22.54 -0.70
N LEU A 156 8.18 -21.59 -1.54
CA LEU A 156 7.35 -20.47 -1.98
C LEU A 156 6.85 -20.75 -3.38
N THR A 157 5.54 -20.74 -3.58
CA THR A 157 4.97 -20.90 -4.93
C THR A 157 4.01 -19.79 -5.30
N LEU A 158 3.91 -19.53 -6.60
CA LEU A 158 2.92 -18.68 -7.23
C LEU A 158 2.23 -19.48 -8.33
N ASP A 159 0.91 -19.63 -8.24
CA ASP A 159 0.10 -20.44 -9.16
C ASP A 159 0.65 -21.89 -9.30
N GLY A 160 1.24 -22.42 -8.23
CA GLY A 160 1.84 -23.76 -8.18
C GLY A 160 3.28 -23.86 -8.69
N GLU A 161 3.85 -22.81 -9.26
CA GLU A 161 5.25 -22.77 -9.70
C GLU A 161 6.17 -22.22 -8.61
N ASN A 162 7.41 -22.70 -8.53
CA ASN A 162 8.37 -22.21 -7.54
C ASN A 162 8.73 -20.74 -7.80
N LEU A 163 8.47 -19.88 -6.81
CA LEU A 163 8.63 -18.44 -6.91
C LEU A 163 10.06 -18.02 -7.30
N ALA A 164 11.08 -18.73 -6.78
CA ALA A 164 12.48 -18.41 -7.10
C ALA A 164 12.86 -18.76 -8.54
N GLY A 165 12.08 -19.61 -9.22
CA GLY A 165 12.23 -19.89 -10.65
C GLY A 165 11.58 -18.85 -11.56
N LEU A 166 10.82 -17.90 -11.02
CA LEU A 166 10.09 -16.88 -11.77
C LEU A 166 10.85 -15.55 -11.88
N THR A 167 12.07 -15.47 -11.34
CA THR A 167 12.85 -14.24 -11.28
C THR A 167 14.34 -14.54 -11.31
N ASP A 168 15.09 -13.73 -12.06
CA ASP A 168 16.56 -13.74 -12.12
C ASP A 168 17.20 -13.18 -10.84
N TYR A 169 16.41 -12.40 -10.07
CA TYR A 169 16.83 -11.85 -8.78
C TYR A 169 16.41 -12.77 -7.63
N PRO A 170 17.29 -13.02 -6.65
CA PRO A 170 17.01 -13.95 -5.57
C PRO A 170 15.87 -13.44 -4.69
N ILE A 171 14.99 -14.34 -4.25
CA ILE A 171 14.05 -14.05 -3.17
C ILE A 171 14.84 -13.82 -1.88
N MET A 172 14.66 -12.67 -1.24
CA MET A 172 15.37 -12.37 0.00
C MET A 172 14.55 -12.80 1.22
N TYR A 173 15.24 -13.18 2.28
CA TYR A 173 14.63 -13.46 3.57
C TYR A 173 15.27 -12.54 4.62
N PHE A 174 14.47 -11.65 5.20
CA PHE A 174 14.93 -10.67 6.18
C PHE A 174 13.88 -10.47 7.26
N ARG A 175 14.29 -10.47 8.53
CA ARG A 175 13.40 -10.33 9.70
C ARG A 175 12.18 -11.28 9.66
N ASN A 176 12.39 -12.54 9.29
CA ASN A 176 11.32 -13.55 9.17
C ASN A 176 10.26 -13.23 8.11
N MET A 177 10.63 -12.45 7.09
CA MET A 177 9.76 -12.07 5.98
C MET A 177 10.46 -12.34 4.66
N TYR A 178 9.72 -12.89 3.69
CA TYR A 178 10.20 -13.05 2.33
C TYR A 178 9.96 -11.76 1.53
N TYR A 179 10.90 -11.44 0.66
CA TYR A 179 10.84 -10.26 -0.19
C TYR A 179 10.97 -10.67 -1.65
N ILE A 180 10.07 -10.12 -2.47
CA ILE A 180 10.09 -10.28 -3.91
C ILE A 180 10.76 -9.08 -4.58
N PRO A 181 11.49 -9.30 -5.68
CA PRO A 181 12.05 -8.21 -6.47
C PRO A 181 10.93 -7.50 -7.24
N LEU A 182 10.85 -6.18 -7.14
CA LEU A 182 10.04 -5.33 -8.04
C LEU A 182 10.81 -5.10 -9.35
N SER A 183 11.29 -6.19 -9.96
CA SER A 183 12.01 -6.17 -11.23
C SER A 183 11.03 -6.15 -12.40
N TRP A 184 11.52 -5.77 -13.59
CA TRP A 184 10.71 -5.83 -14.81
C TRP A 184 10.22 -7.25 -15.12
N GLN A 185 11.08 -8.26 -15.00
CA GLN A 185 10.71 -9.66 -15.22
C GLN A 185 9.58 -10.09 -14.27
N PHE A 186 9.72 -9.84 -12.97
CA PHE A 186 8.71 -10.27 -12.01
C PHE A 186 7.40 -9.47 -12.16
N VAL A 187 7.46 -8.14 -12.21
CA VAL A 187 6.24 -7.33 -12.29
C VAL A 187 5.55 -7.48 -13.64
N THR A 188 6.28 -7.41 -14.75
CA THR A 188 5.68 -7.40 -16.09
C THR A 188 5.43 -8.80 -16.65
N GLU A 189 6.41 -9.70 -16.59
CA GLU A 189 6.23 -11.04 -17.17
C GLU A 189 5.45 -11.98 -16.25
N VAL A 190 5.69 -11.90 -14.93
CA VAL A 190 5.00 -12.79 -13.97
C VAL A 190 3.65 -12.21 -13.56
N LEU A 191 3.58 -10.95 -13.12
CA LEU A 191 2.33 -10.36 -12.62
C LEU A 191 1.47 -9.68 -13.71
N GLY A 192 1.99 -9.52 -14.93
CA GLY A 192 1.27 -8.81 -16.00
C GLY A 192 1.10 -7.31 -15.73
N GLY A 193 1.93 -6.74 -14.85
CA GLY A 193 1.92 -5.34 -14.47
C GLY A 193 2.92 -4.49 -15.25
N THR A 194 3.10 -3.26 -14.77
CA THR A 194 4.11 -2.33 -15.26
C THR A 194 5.00 -1.89 -14.12
N VAL A 195 6.28 -1.73 -14.40
CA VAL A 195 7.25 -1.11 -13.51
C VAL A 195 8.01 -0.05 -14.28
N THR A 196 8.00 1.17 -13.77
CA THR A 196 8.67 2.33 -14.35
C THR A 196 9.52 3.02 -13.30
N PHE A 197 10.62 3.61 -13.73
CA PHE A 197 11.44 4.43 -12.87
C PHE A 197 11.64 5.79 -13.52
N ASP A 198 11.36 6.84 -12.77
CA ASP A 198 11.63 8.22 -13.12
C ASP A 198 12.50 8.84 -12.02
N ALA A 199 13.47 9.67 -12.41
CA ALA A 199 14.44 10.21 -11.45
C ALA A 199 13.81 11.18 -10.44
N GLU A 200 12.69 11.82 -10.79
CA GLU A 200 11.97 12.75 -9.91
C GLU A 200 10.83 12.05 -9.16
N LYS A 201 10.07 11.18 -9.86
CA LYS A 201 8.89 10.50 -9.30
C LYS A 201 9.21 9.18 -8.61
N GLY A 202 10.39 8.62 -8.82
CA GLY A 202 10.83 7.36 -8.24
C GLY A 202 10.31 6.13 -8.98
N LEU A 203 10.16 5.02 -8.24
CA LEU A 203 9.70 3.74 -8.74
C LEU A 203 8.17 3.67 -8.68
N GLU A 204 7.51 3.44 -9.81
CA GLU A 204 6.08 3.15 -9.88
C GLU A 204 5.87 1.71 -10.33
N VAL A 205 5.08 0.97 -9.56
CA VAL A 205 4.61 -0.38 -9.87
C VAL A 205 3.10 -0.36 -10.00
N ARG A 206 2.57 -0.90 -11.08
CA ARG A 206 1.12 -1.04 -11.29
C ARG A 206 0.79 -2.47 -11.68
N VAL A 207 -0.16 -3.07 -10.98
CA VAL A 207 -0.68 -4.41 -11.24
C VAL A 207 -2.20 -4.32 -11.24
N ASN A 208 -2.85 -4.94 -12.22
CA ASN A 208 -4.30 -4.97 -12.30
C ASN A 208 -4.90 -5.48 -10.98
N ASN A 209 -5.71 -4.67 -10.33
CA ASN A 209 -6.24 -4.96 -9.00
C ASN A 209 -7.48 -4.12 -8.68
N TYR A 210 -8.28 -4.66 -7.77
CA TYR A 210 -9.44 -3.99 -7.20
C TYR A 210 -9.40 -4.19 -5.69
N PHE A 211 -9.25 -3.11 -4.94
CA PHE A 211 -9.10 -3.19 -3.48
C PHE A 211 -9.68 -1.98 -2.76
N THR A 212 -10.02 -2.19 -1.49
CA THR A 212 -10.40 -1.15 -0.55
C THR A 212 -9.37 -1.09 0.57
N THR A 213 -8.81 0.09 0.80
CA THR A 213 -7.95 0.36 1.94
C THR A 213 -8.79 0.83 3.11
N LEU A 214 -8.68 0.13 4.24
CA LEU A 214 -9.39 0.41 5.47
C LEU A 214 -8.40 0.94 6.51
N ASN A 215 -8.67 2.09 7.11
CA ASN A 215 -7.90 2.56 8.26
C ASN A 215 -8.65 2.23 9.54
N GLU A 216 -7.97 1.58 10.48
CA GLU A 216 -8.53 1.20 11.78
C GLU A 216 -8.19 2.19 12.90
N THR A 217 -7.46 3.27 12.58
CA THR A 217 -6.94 4.22 13.58
C THR A 217 -7.78 5.48 13.68
N GLU A 218 -8.26 5.77 14.89
CA GLU A 218 -8.82 7.07 15.25
C GLU A 218 -7.65 8.06 15.41
N LYS A 219 -7.64 9.12 14.61
CA LYS A 219 -6.69 10.23 14.73
C LYS A 219 -7.26 11.27 15.69
N ILE A 220 -6.68 11.37 16.88
CA ILE A 220 -7.07 12.40 17.84
C ILE A 220 -6.08 13.55 17.77
N THR A 221 -6.56 14.73 17.35
CA THR A 221 -5.79 15.98 17.34
C THR A 221 -6.27 16.86 18.48
N TYR A 222 -5.36 17.19 19.39
CA TYR A 222 -5.61 18.14 20.47
C TYR A 222 -5.18 19.54 20.02
N THR A 223 -6.09 20.50 20.07
CA THR A 223 -5.79 21.93 19.91
C THR A 223 -5.99 22.63 21.26
N GLU A 224 -5.45 23.84 21.43
CA GLU A 224 -5.53 24.59 22.70
C GLU A 224 -6.97 24.72 23.24
N ASN A 225 -7.99 24.69 22.37
CA ASN A 225 -9.39 24.94 22.73
C ASN A 225 -10.37 23.82 22.31
N CYS A 226 -9.95 22.78 21.59
CA CYS A 226 -10.83 21.73 21.03
C CYS A 226 -10.13 20.38 20.85
N ILE A 227 -10.89 19.28 20.96
CA ILE A 227 -10.48 17.94 20.53
C ILE A 227 -11.08 17.69 19.14
N VAL A 228 -10.24 17.47 18.13
CA VAL A 228 -10.67 17.06 16.78
C VAL A 228 -10.37 15.58 16.62
N ARG A 229 -11.42 14.76 16.51
CA ARG A 229 -11.31 13.33 16.17
C ARG A 229 -11.48 13.19 14.67
N GLY A 230 -10.44 12.80 13.95
CA GLY A 230 -10.51 12.42 12.55
C GLY A 230 -10.38 10.91 12.40
N TYR A 231 -10.91 10.37 11.30
CA TYR A 231 -10.59 9.02 10.88
C TYR A 231 -9.76 9.13 9.60
N ASP A 232 -8.72 8.33 9.47
CA ASP A 232 -7.94 8.28 8.23
C ASP A 232 -8.84 7.78 7.07
N GLU A 233 -8.59 8.27 5.87
CA GLU A 233 -9.48 8.13 4.73
C GLU A 233 -9.55 6.69 4.19
N ASN A 234 -10.74 6.09 4.20
CA ASN A 234 -10.95 4.85 3.47
C ASN A 234 -10.95 5.14 1.97
N ALA A 235 -10.51 4.18 1.17
CA ALA A 235 -10.50 4.40 -0.27
C ALA A 235 -10.68 3.10 -1.01
N THR A 236 -11.48 3.13 -2.08
CA THR A 236 -11.62 2.02 -3.02
C THR A 236 -10.87 2.37 -4.30
N TYR A 237 -10.10 1.43 -4.81
CA TYR A 237 -9.28 1.55 -6.00
C TYR A 237 -9.60 0.43 -6.98
N TYR A 238 -9.72 0.77 -8.24
CA TYR A 238 -9.75 -0.17 -9.35
C TYR A 238 -8.68 0.25 -10.36
N ILE A 239 -7.76 -0.66 -10.65
CA ILE A 239 -6.64 -0.45 -11.56
C ILE A 239 -6.72 -1.58 -12.55
N LYS A 240 -6.94 -1.26 -13.83
CA LYS A 240 -6.94 -2.25 -14.90
C LYS A 240 -6.44 -1.61 -16.18
N ASP A 241 -5.33 -2.13 -16.68
CA ASP A 241 -4.67 -1.64 -17.89
C ASP A 241 -4.36 -0.13 -17.78
N ASP A 242 -4.95 0.69 -18.64
CA ASP A 242 -4.79 2.15 -18.65
C ASP A 242 -5.75 2.89 -17.69
N LEU A 243 -6.75 2.21 -17.13
CA LEU A 243 -7.78 2.80 -16.28
C LEU A 243 -7.41 2.70 -14.79
N THR A 244 -7.57 3.81 -14.09
CA THR A 244 -7.58 3.87 -12.62
C THR A 244 -8.79 4.63 -12.14
N VAL A 245 -9.56 4.01 -11.26
CA VAL A 245 -10.65 4.65 -10.54
C VAL A 245 -10.28 4.63 -9.06
N SER A 246 -10.29 5.78 -8.42
CA SER A 246 -10.14 5.87 -6.97
C SER A 246 -11.28 6.68 -6.38
N LEU A 247 -11.90 6.16 -5.33
CA LEU A 247 -12.92 6.87 -4.57
C LEU A 247 -12.46 6.91 -3.12
N VAL A 248 -12.17 8.12 -2.63
CA VAL A 248 -11.67 8.34 -1.28
C VAL A 248 -12.81 8.86 -0.39
N THR A 249 -13.06 8.18 0.71
CA THR A 249 -14.02 8.58 1.74
C THR A 249 -13.26 9.00 2.99
N GLY A 250 -12.95 10.30 3.08
CA GLY A 250 -12.35 10.93 4.26
C GLY A 250 -13.39 11.45 5.24
N TYR A 251 -13.10 11.34 6.55
CA TYR A 251 -13.86 11.96 7.63
C TYR A 251 -12.97 13.01 8.30
N ASP A 252 -13.16 14.28 7.98
CA ASP A 252 -12.47 15.39 8.66
C ASP A 252 -13.16 15.76 9.99
N GLY A 253 -13.50 14.74 10.78
CA GLY A 253 -14.02 14.82 12.14
C GLY A 253 -15.35 15.54 12.36
N LEU A 254 -15.86 16.26 11.36
CA LEU A 254 -17.08 17.06 11.46
C LEU A 254 -17.90 17.07 10.15
N SER A 255 -17.40 16.53 9.03
CA SER A 255 -18.02 16.68 7.70
C SER A 255 -17.84 15.40 6.87
N GLY A 256 -18.92 14.87 6.29
CA GLY A 256 -18.88 13.71 5.39
C GLY A 256 -18.13 13.95 4.06
N ALA A 257 -18.29 13.03 3.10
CA ALA A 257 -17.50 13.01 1.85
C ALA A 257 -17.45 14.37 1.16
N ARG A 258 -16.23 14.80 0.81
CA ARG A 258 -15.98 16.04 0.08
C ARG A 258 -16.37 15.88 -1.39
N SER A 259 -16.79 16.99 -2.00
CA SER A 259 -17.06 17.01 -3.44
C SER A 259 -15.75 16.78 -4.22
N GLY A 260 -15.82 16.01 -5.31
CA GLY A 260 -14.66 15.68 -6.14
C GLY A 260 -13.80 14.52 -5.60
N ASN A 261 -14.35 13.70 -4.72
CA ASN A 261 -13.64 12.57 -4.11
C ASN A 261 -13.58 11.28 -4.96
N LEU A 262 -14.20 11.30 -6.14
CA LEU A 262 -14.01 10.31 -7.20
C LEU A 262 -12.98 10.83 -8.20
N SER A 263 -11.99 10.02 -8.51
CA SER A 263 -10.98 10.27 -9.53
C SER A 263 -11.00 9.14 -10.55
N ILE A 264 -11.02 9.50 -11.82
CA ILE A 264 -10.97 8.59 -12.95
C ILE A 264 -9.78 9.00 -13.82
N THR A 265 -8.75 8.18 -13.84
CA THR A 265 -7.53 8.42 -14.60
C THR A 265 -7.45 7.41 -15.73
N ARG A 266 -7.21 7.88 -16.95
CA ARG A 266 -6.93 7.05 -18.12
C ARG A 266 -5.66 7.55 -18.80
N GLY A 267 -4.58 6.77 -18.72
CA GLY A 267 -3.24 7.26 -19.06
C GLY A 267 -2.90 8.52 -18.25
N ASP A 268 -2.52 9.61 -18.91
CA ASP A 268 -2.16 10.88 -18.26
C ASP A 268 -3.36 11.80 -17.97
N LYS A 269 -4.58 11.41 -18.38
CA LYS A 269 -5.78 12.25 -18.22
C LYS A 269 -6.55 11.83 -16.97
N THR A 270 -6.72 12.75 -16.05
CA THR A 270 -7.57 12.58 -14.86
C THR A 270 -8.84 13.43 -14.95
N ILE A 271 -9.95 12.84 -14.56
CA ILE A 271 -11.27 13.46 -14.44
C ILE A 271 -11.75 13.30 -13.00
N ASN A 272 -12.21 14.40 -12.41
CA ASN A 272 -12.87 14.41 -11.11
C ASN A 272 -14.31 14.88 -11.30
N PRO A 273 -15.27 13.96 -11.45
CA PRO A 273 -16.68 14.31 -11.55
C PRO A 273 -17.13 15.17 -10.36
N LYS A 274 -18.02 16.14 -10.60
CA LYS A 274 -18.55 17.00 -9.54
C LYS A 274 -19.54 16.21 -8.69
N GLY A 275 -19.45 16.35 -7.37
CA GLY A 275 -20.30 15.66 -6.42
C GLY A 275 -19.50 14.89 -5.37
N SER A 276 -20.17 14.51 -4.29
CA SER A 276 -19.62 13.63 -3.26
C SER A 276 -20.07 12.20 -3.54
N PHE A 277 -19.13 11.29 -3.75
CA PHE A 277 -19.38 9.92 -4.16
C PHE A 277 -19.18 8.90 -3.04
N GLY A 278 -19.82 7.74 -3.18
CA GLY A 278 -19.75 6.61 -2.25
C GLY A 278 -20.88 6.59 -1.22
N VAL A 279 -20.89 5.55 -0.39
CA VAL A 279 -21.91 5.38 0.65
C VAL A 279 -21.36 5.91 1.97
N LEU A 280 -21.92 7.01 2.46
CA LEU A 280 -21.70 7.47 3.82
C LEU A 280 -22.54 6.65 4.79
N GLN A 281 -21.98 5.58 5.33
CA GLN A 281 -22.56 4.99 6.54
C GLN A 281 -22.19 5.86 7.74
N GLY A 282 -23.16 6.11 8.62
CA GLY A 282 -23.06 7.03 9.74
C GLY A 282 -21.85 6.81 10.65
N THR A 283 -21.68 7.75 11.57
CA THR A 283 -20.51 8.11 12.40
C THR A 283 -19.75 7.02 13.18
N SER A 284 -19.90 5.74 12.89
CA SER A 284 -19.20 4.66 13.60
C SER A 284 -19.09 3.33 12.83
N SER A 285 -19.42 3.28 11.54
CA SER A 285 -19.39 2.02 10.78
C SER A 285 -18.59 2.21 9.49
N PHE A 286 -17.32 1.79 9.52
CA PHE A 286 -16.52 1.67 8.31
C PHE A 286 -17.23 0.72 7.34
N SER A 287 -17.51 1.17 6.12
CA SER A 287 -17.95 0.24 5.09
C SER A 287 -16.75 -0.63 4.72
N LEU A 288 -16.81 -1.91 5.12
CA LEU A 288 -15.89 -2.95 4.67
C LEU A 288 -16.07 -3.28 3.17
N SER A 289 -17.08 -2.67 2.54
CA SER A 289 -17.45 -2.90 1.15
C SER A 289 -16.81 -1.85 0.24
N PRO A 290 -16.48 -2.23 -1.00
CA PRO A 290 -16.04 -1.27 -2.00
C PRO A 290 -17.10 -0.18 -2.25
N GLN A 291 -16.65 1.05 -2.45
CA GLN A 291 -17.50 2.23 -2.59
C GLN A 291 -18.12 2.40 -3.98
N PHE A 292 -17.68 1.59 -4.94
CA PHE A 292 -18.22 1.54 -6.29
C PHE A 292 -18.04 0.14 -6.87
N THR A 293 -18.69 -0.17 -7.98
CA THR A 293 -18.31 -1.27 -8.87
C THR A 293 -18.02 -0.71 -10.26
N VAL A 294 -17.25 -1.45 -11.07
CA VAL A 294 -16.82 -0.99 -12.39
C VAL A 294 -16.74 -2.16 -13.35
N ASP A 295 -17.19 -1.94 -14.59
CA ASP A 295 -17.15 -2.92 -15.69
C ASP A 295 -16.14 -2.54 -16.79
N GLY A 296 -15.32 -1.52 -16.53
CA GLY A 296 -14.34 -0.95 -17.44
C GLY A 296 -14.85 0.24 -18.25
N THR A 297 -16.16 0.40 -18.40
CA THR A 297 -16.78 1.53 -19.11
C THR A 297 -17.60 2.43 -18.19
N THR A 298 -18.24 1.85 -17.18
CA THR A 298 -19.08 2.55 -16.24
C THR A 298 -18.70 2.24 -14.79
N ILE A 299 -18.91 3.22 -13.92
CA ILE A 299 -18.75 3.11 -12.47
C ILE A 299 -20.14 3.22 -11.85
N LYS A 300 -20.56 2.21 -11.09
CA LYS A 300 -21.79 2.25 -10.31
C LYS A 300 -21.45 2.62 -8.88
N THR A 301 -22.03 3.70 -8.38
CA THR A 301 -21.79 4.20 -7.02
C THR A 301 -23.00 5.04 -6.59
N PHE A 302 -22.82 5.85 -5.55
CA PHE A 302 -23.78 6.86 -5.13
C PHE A 302 -23.17 8.24 -5.28
N VAL A 303 -24.00 9.25 -5.55
CA VAL A 303 -23.61 10.65 -5.64
C VAL A 303 -24.54 11.50 -4.77
N SER A 304 -23.97 12.52 -4.15
CA SER A 304 -24.69 13.59 -3.48
C SER A 304 -24.16 14.94 -3.95
N ASN A 305 -25.11 15.82 -4.29
CA ASN A 305 -24.83 17.23 -4.61
C ASN A 305 -25.00 18.14 -3.39
N GLU A 306 -25.34 17.57 -2.23
CA GLU A 306 -25.51 18.30 -0.99
C GLU A 306 -24.18 18.39 -0.22
N ASN A 307 -24.06 19.41 0.62
CA ASN A 307 -22.91 19.54 1.50
C ASN A 307 -22.73 18.25 2.31
N ARG A 308 -21.49 17.75 2.36
CA ARG A 308 -21.09 16.61 3.19
C ARG A 308 -21.70 15.27 2.76
N GLY A 309 -22.17 15.16 1.52
CA GLY A 309 -22.65 13.90 0.95
C GLY A 309 -24.02 13.43 1.46
N GLN A 310 -24.86 14.34 1.95
CA GLN A 310 -26.20 14.02 2.44
C GLN A 310 -27.14 13.54 1.31
N ASN A 311 -28.10 12.68 1.64
CA ASN A 311 -29.07 12.11 0.70
C ASN A 311 -28.44 11.52 -0.59
N PRO A 312 -27.45 10.61 -0.47
CA PRO A 312 -26.79 10.05 -1.64
C PRO A 312 -27.78 9.22 -2.47
N LYS A 313 -27.75 9.43 -3.79
CA LYS A 313 -28.58 8.70 -4.75
C LYS A 313 -27.72 7.75 -5.58
N PRO A 314 -28.22 6.57 -5.95
CA PRO A 314 -27.50 5.67 -6.85
C PRO A 314 -27.26 6.36 -8.20
N CYS A 315 -26.08 6.17 -8.77
CA CYS A 315 -25.69 6.75 -10.05
C CYS A 315 -24.76 5.83 -10.84
N ILE A 316 -24.69 6.10 -12.15
CA ILE A 316 -23.70 5.57 -13.07
C ILE A 316 -22.82 6.73 -13.52
N VAL A 317 -21.51 6.52 -13.50
CA VAL A 317 -20.53 7.48 -14.02
C VAL A 317 -19.80 6.87 -15.21
N ASP A 318 -19.75 7.57 -16.32
CA ASP A 318 -18.98 7.17 -17.50
C ASP A 318 -17.46 7.34 -17.24
N THR A 319 -16.68 6.29 -17.49
CA THR A 319 -15.22 6.29 -17.22
C THR A 319 -14.40 7.14 -18.19
N GLN A 320 -14.95 7.56 -19.33
CA GLN A 320 -14.27 8.36 -20.34
C GLN A 320 -14.60 9.85 -20.22
N THR A 321 -15.86 10.17 -19.91
CA THR A 321 -16.35 11.56 -19.86
C THR A 321 -16.53 12.08 -18.43
N GLY A 322 -16.71 11.18 -17.45
CA GLY A 322 -17.11 11.54 -16.10
C GLY A 322 -18.57 12.00 -15.99
N GLU A 323 -19.38 11.81 -17.04
CA GLU A 323 -20.81 12.14 -17.04
C GLU A 323 -21.56 11.26 -16.03
N ILE A 324 -22.47 11.88 -15.28
CA ILE A 324 -23.18 11.27 -14.17
C ILE A 324 -24.65 11.09 -14.57
N THR A 325 -25.16 9.87 -14.46
CA THR A 325 -26.58 9.55 -14.63
C THR A 325 -27.14 9.03 -13.30
N GLU A 326 -28.01 9.80 -12.64
CA GLU A 326 -28.75 9.34 -11.46
C GLU A 326 -29.73 8.23 -11.85
N ILE A 327 -29.78 7.15 -11.08
CA ILE A 327 -30.72 6.04 -11.27
C ILE A 327 -31.94 6.31 -10.37
N GLN A 328 -33.15 6.14 -10.91
CA GLN A 328 -34.41 6.30 -10.17
C GLN A 328 -34.75 5.08 -9.33
#